data_AF-G0VAW5-F1
#
_entry.id   AF-G0VAW5-F1
#
_cell.length_a   1.000
_cell.length_b   1.000
_cell.length_c   1.000
_cell.angle_alpha   90.00
_cell.angle_beta   90.00
_cell.angle_gamma   90.00
#
_symmetry.space_group_name_H-M   'P 1'
#
loop_
_entity.id
_entity.type
_entity.pdbx_description
1 polymer ?
#
loop_
_entity_poly.entity_id
_entity_poly.type
_entity_poly.pdbx_seq_one_letter_code
_entity_poly.pdbx_strand_id
1 'polypeptide(L)'
;MARSHSTKTKAATNNRNKTGKNQVKKNKNSISFSDRKKAKHQVEKLNKKENLLPMNVLDLQKKKNLSKKPEPLKSILHARSLLQDQKKDKEIRNKIRAEQKATDDSIEKQIEMISGFTF
;
A
#
# COMPACT_ATOMS: atom_id res chain seq x y z
N MET A 1 -65.89 10.79 1.34
CA MET A 1 -65.43 9.73 0.42
C MET A 1 -65.03 10.37 -0.90
N ALA A 2 -63.75 10.35 -1.26
CA ALA A 2 -63.26 10.93 -2.51
C ALA A 2 -62.76 9.81 -3.42
N ARG A 3 -63.38 9.67 -4.60
CA ARG A 3 -63.01 8.73 -5.66
C ARG A 3 -62.17 9.45 -6.72
N SER A 4 -60.99 8.90 -6.98
CA SER A 4 -60.22 8.78 -8.24
C SER A 4 -60.11 9.95 -9.21
N HIS A 5 -58.88 10.21 -9.69
CA HIS A 5 -58.58 10.21 -11.14
C HIS A 5 -57.12 9.79 -11.41
N SER A 6 -56.98 8.62 -12.03
CA SER A 6 -55.76 8.11 -12.66
C SER A 6 -55.69 8.64 -14.09
N THR A 7 -54.67 9.41 -14.42
CA THR A 7 -54.45 9.87 -15.80
C THR A 7 -53.57 8.88 -16.56
N LYS A 8 -54.26 8.01 -17.30
CA LYS A 8 -53.71 7.06 -18.26
C LYS A 8 -53.65 7.75 -19.62
N THR A 9 -52.52 8.30 -20.03
CA THR A 9 -52.34 8.78 -21.42
C THR A 9 -51.86 7.63 -22.29
N LYS A 10 -52.76 7.13 -23.13
CA LYS A 10 -52.45 6.25 -24.26
C LYS A 10 -51.96 7.12 -25.42
N ALA A 11 -50.78 6.81 -25.97
CA ALA A 11 -50.43 7.15 -27.34
C ALA A 11 -49.91 5.88 -28.02
N ALA A 12 -50.70 5.35 -28.95
CA ALA A 12 -50.27 4.45 -30.01
C ALA A 12 -49.91 5.36 -31.21
N THR A 13 -48.87 5.15 -32.01
CA THR A 13 -48.63 3.96 -32.82
C THR A 13 -47.15 3.82 -33.25
N ASN A 14 -46.75 2.56 -33.38
CA ASN A 14 -45.63 1.96 -34.11
C ASN A 14 -44.73 2.85 -34.99
N ASN A 15 -43.42 2.76 -34.75
CA ASN A 15 -42.49 2.43 -35.83
C ASN A 15 -41.36 1.50 -35.36
N ARG A 16 -41.17 0.46 -36.14
CA ARG A 16 -40.18 -0.60 -36.00
C ARG A 16 -38.78 0.02 -35.93
N ASN A 17 -38.12 -0.10 -34.79
CA ASN A 17 -36.67 -0.26 -34.74
C ASN A 17 -36.38 -1.31 -33.68
N LYS A 18 -36.43 -2.56 -34.15
CA LYS A 18 -35.91 -3.75 -33.49
C LYS A 18 -34.38 -3.65 -33.53
N THR A 19 -33.81 -2.62 -32.89
CA THR A 19 -32.36 -2.51 -32.73
C THR A 19 -31.97 -3.36 -31.53
N GLY A 20 -31.08 -4.30 -31.79
CA GLY A 20 -30.82 -5.47 -30.95
C GLY A 20 -30.64 -5.12 -29.49
N LYS A 21 -31.36 -5.86 -28.63
CA LYS A 21 -30.91 -6.11 -27.27
C LYS A 21 -29.63 -6.98 -27.34
N ASN A 22 -28.56 -6.42 -27.87
CA ASN A 22 -27.24 -6.80 -27.44
C ASN A 22 -27.14 -6.28 -26.02
N GLN A 23 -27.57 -7.11 -25.07
CA GLN A 23 -27.11 -7.00 -23.70
C GLN A 23 -25.60 -7.28 -23.73
N VAL A 24 -24.82 -6.31 -24.19
CA VAL A 24 -23.42 -6.21 -23.87
C VAL A 24 -23.42 -6.12 -22.36
N LYS A 25 -23.03 -7.22 -21.70
CA LYS A 25 -22.88 -7.30 -20.26
C LYS A 25 -22.02 -6.10 -19.87
N LYS A 26 -22.65 -5.03 -19.34
CA LYS A 26 -21.93 -3.85 -18.90
C LYS A 26 -20.88 -4.36 -17.92
N ASN A 27 -19.61 -4.11 -18.22
CA ASN A 27 -18.51 -4.50 -17.36
C ASN A 27 -18.85 -4.07 -15.93
N LYS A 28 -19.08 -5.05 -15.06
CA LYS A 28 -19.48 -4.86 -13.65
C LYS A 28 -18.42 -4.09 -12.83
N ASN A 29 -17.30 -3.75 -13.45
CA ASN A 29 -16.18 -3.04 -12.85
C ASN A 29 -16.21 -1.52 -13.12
N SER A 30 -17.28 -0.99 -13.72
CA SER A 30 -17.42 0.46 -13.91
C SER A 30 -18.04 1.11 -12.67
N ILE A 31 -17.28 1.98 -12.01
CA ILE A 31 -17.75 2.78 -10.88
C ILE A 31 -18.85 3.72 -11.36
N SER A 32 -19.99 3.73 -10.66
CA SER A 32 -21.12 4.60 -11.01
C SER A 32 -20.73 6.08 -10.89
N PHE A 33 -21.37 6.93 -11.70
CA PHE A 33 -21.09 8.37 -11.68
C PHE A 33 -21.40 9.00 -10.32
N SER A 34 -22.43 8.51 -9.63
CA SER A 34 -22.77 8.92 -8.26
C SER A 34 -21.68 8.56 -7.26
N ASP A 35 -21.10 7.37 -7.36
CA ASP A 35 -20.05 6.92 -6.43
C ASP A 35 -18.75 7.68 -6.68
N ARG A 36 -18.43 7.96 -7.96
CA ARG A 36 -17.29 8.81 -8.33
C ARG A 36 -17.42 10.21 -7.74
N LYS A 37 -18.61 10.82 -7.80
CA LYS A 37 -18.89 12.14 -7.21
C LYS A 37 -18.76 12.12 -5.69
N LYS A 38 -19.31 11.11 -5.02
CA LYS A 38 -19.20 10.94 -3.56
C LYS A 38 -17.75 10.79 -3.12
N ALA A 39 -17.00 9.93 -3.80
CA ALA A 39 -15.57 9.70 -3.52
C ALA A 39 -14.74 10.98 -3.73
N LYS A 40 -14.95 11.69 -4.84
CA LYS A 40 -14.27 12.98 -5.09
C LYS A 40 -14.56 13.99 -3.99
N HIS A 41 -15.83 14.14 -3.60
CA HIS A 41 -16.18 15.08 -2.55
C HIS A 41 -15.60 14.67 -1.18
N GLN A 42 -15.53 13.37 -0.88
CA GLN A 42 -14.91 12.87 0.34
C GLN A 42 -13.40 13.14 0.38
N VAL A 43 -12.69 12.90 -0.72
CA VAL A 43 -11.26 13.22 -0.85
C VAL A 43 -11.04 14.73 -0.72
N GLU A 44 -11.84 15.57 -1.37
CA GLU A 44 -11.75 17.02 -1.21
C GLU A 44 -12.01 17.48 0.22
N LYS A 45 -12.94 16.84 0.96
CA LYS A 45 -13.16 17.13 2.38
C LYS A 45 -11.96 16.73 3.25
N LEU A 46 -11.30 15.62 2.92
CA LEU A 46 -10.09 15.18 3.63
C LEU A 46 -8.92 16.12 3.32
N ASN A 47 -8.67 16.43 2.05
CA ASN A 47 -7.61 17.35 1.66
C ASN A 47 -7.83 18.77 2.20
N LYS A 48 -9.08 19.27 2.22
CA LYS A 48 -9.40 20.56 2.85
C LYS A 48 -9.19 20.54 4.37
N LYS A 49 -9.35 19.38 5.03
CA LYS A 49 -8.99 19.20 6.44
C LYS A 49 -7.48 19.00 6.65
N GLU A 50 -6.78 18.47 5.65
CA GLU A 50 -5.33 18.18 5.66
C GLU A 50 -4.46 19.32 5.11
N ASN A 51 -5.03 20.48 4.75
CA ASN A 51 -4.29 21.75 4.65
C ASN A 51 -3.70 22.21 6.00
N LEU A 52 -3.87 21.43 7.07
CA LEU A 52 -3.03 21.50 8.25
C LEU A 52 -1.73 20.73 7.94
N LEU A 53 -0.66 21.49 7.70
CA LEU A 53 0.77 21.12 7.74
C LEU A 53 1.05 19.84 8.54
N PRO A 54 2.11 19.08 8.17
CA PRO A 54 2.40 17.76 8.75
C PRO A 54 2.39 17.88 10.27
N MET A 55 1.29 17.45 10.88
CA MET A 55 1.17 17.39 12.33
C MET A 55 2.37 16.56 12.79
N ASN A 56 3.24 17.19 13.57
CA ASN A 56 4.42 16.56 14.13
C ASN A 56 4.05 15.15 14.55
N VAL A 57 4.81 14.16 14.10
CA VAL A 57 4.53 12.73 14.34
C VAL A 57 4.30 12.43 15.84
N LEU A 58 4.85 13.27 16.72
CA LEU A 58 4.59 13.29 18.17
C LEU A 58 3.12 13.56 18.55
N ASP A 59 2.41 14.46 17.88
CA ASP A 59 1.02 14.82 18.21
C ASP A 59 0.02 13.73 17.80
N LEU A 60 0.37 12.96 16.75
CA LEU A 60 -0.37 11.76 16.33
C LEU A 60 -0.25 10.61 17.35
N GLN A 61 0.87 10.50 18.07
CA GLN A 61 1.04 9.52 19.14
C GLN A 61 0.20 9.87 20.37
N LYS A 62 0.07 11.16 20.72
CA LYS A 62 -0.76 11.60 21.85
C LYS A 62 -2.26 11.33 21.64
N LYS A 63 -2.76 11.48 20.41
CA LYS A 63 -4.19 11.26 20.10
C LYS A 63 -4.62 9.78 20.05
N LYS A 64 -3.68 8.84 19.86
CA LYS A 64 -3.98 7.39 19.84
C LYS A 64 -4.28 6.80 21.23
N ASN A 65 -4.02 7.54 22.30
CA ASN A 65 -4.26 7.06 23.67
C ASN A 65 -5.68 7.36 24.19
N LEU A 66 -6.54 8.00 23.39
CA LEU A 66 -7.91 8.33 23.78
C LEU A 66 -8.93 7.69 22.82
N SER A 67 -9.63 6.70 23.37
CA SER A 67 -10.79 5.99 22.82
C SER A 67 -10.49 4.77 21.93
N LYS A 68 -10.97 3.64 22.46
CA LYS A 68 -11.14 2.30 21.86
C LYS A 68 -9.87 1.47 21.80
N LYS A 69 -9.86 0.39 22.59
CA LYS A 69 -8.90 -0.72 22.49
C LYS A 69 -8.77 -1.09 21.01
N PRO A 70 -7.60 -0.89 20.38
CA PRO A 70 -7.40 -1.42 19.05
C PRO A 70 -7.38 -2.95 19.19
N GLU A 71 -8.23 -3.64 18.42
CA GLU A 71 -7.98 -5.06 18.15
C GLU A 71 -6.52 -5.20 17.70
N PRO A 72 -5.78 -6.24 18.15
CA PRO A 72 -4.42 -6.43 17.74
C PRO A 72 -4.41 -6.76 16.25
N LEU A 73 -4.28 -5.72 15.41
CA LEU A 73 -3.86 -5.86 14.04
C LEU A 73 -2.57 -6.67 14.08
N LYS A 74 -2.62 -7.90 13.56
CA LYS A 74 -1.44 -8.75 13.42
C LYS A 74 -0.43 -7.95 12.61
N SER A 75 0.54 -7.37 13.32
CA SER A 75 1.66 -6.66 12.72
C SER A 75 2.35 -7.62 11.77
N ILE A 76 2.24 -7.34 10.47
CA ILE A 76 2.96 -8.07 9.40
C ILE A 76 4.48 -7.96 9.63
N LEU A 77 4.91 -6.90 10.32
CA LEU A 77 6.29 -6.74 10.75
C LEU A 77 6.56 -7.59 12.00
N HIS A 78 7.21 -8.73 11.80
CA HIS A 78 7.76 -9.56 12.87
C HIS A 78 9.04 -8.91 13.43
N ALA A 79 8.89 -7.86 14.25
CA ALA A 79 10.02 -7.10 14.81
C ALA A 79 11.07 -8.00 15.51
N ARG A 80 10.64 -9.10 16.13
CA ARG A 80 11.53 -10.06 16.78
C ARG A 80 12.38 -10.87 15.79
N SER A 81 11.81 -11.30 14.65
CA SER A 81 12.60 -11.99 13.63
C SER A 81 13.54 -11.03 12.91
N LEU A 82 13.09 -9.81 12.64
CA LEU A 82 13.93 -8.78 12.02
C LEU A 82 15.21 -8.49 12.83
N LEU A 83 15.09 -8.39 14.15
CA LEU A 83 16.25 -8.21 15.03
C LEU A 83 17.19 -9.43 15.03
N GLN A 84 16.65 -10.63 14.90
CA GLN A 84 17.46 -11.86 14.80
C GLN A 84 18.21 -11.91 13.46
N ASP A 85 17.53 -11.56 12.37
CA ASP A 85 18.12 -11.55 11.03
C ASP A 85 19.22 -10.50 10.93
N GLN A 86 19.03 -9.30 11.49
CA GLN A 86 20.08 -8.28 11.56
C GLN A 86 21.33 -8.75 12.32
N LYS A 87 21.17 -9.53 13.40
CA LYS A 87 22.30 -10.09 14.15
C LYS A 87 23.06 -11.12 13.30
N LYS A 88 22.34 -12.03 12.64
CA LYS A 88 22.94 -13.02 11.74
C LYS A 88 23.69 -12.35 10.59
N ASP A 89 23.10 -11.34 9.97
CA ASP A 89 23.74 -10.58 8.89
C ASP A 89 25.06 -9.95 9.35
N LYS A 90 25.08 -9.39 10.57
CA LYS A 90 26.30 -8.82 11.16
C LYS A 90 27.37 -9.88 11.36
N GLU A 91 27.00 -11.05 11.87
CA GLU A 91 27.94 -12.17 12.06
C GLU A 91 28.50 -12.68 10.73
N ILE A 92 27.66 -12.83 9.70
CA ILE A 92 28.08 -13.26 8.37
C ILE A 92 29.07 -12.25 7.76
N ARG A 93 28.77 -10.96 7.84
CA ARG A 93 29.67 -9.90 7.34
C ARG A 93 31.03 -9.92 8.05
N ASN A 94 31.03 -10.16 9.35
CA ASN A 94 32.28 -10.26 10.12
C ASN A 94 33.11 -11.49 9.70
N LYS A 95 32.46 -12.64 9.45
CA LYS A 95 33.15 -13.85 8.95
C LYS A 95 33.78 -13.60 7.57
N ILE A 96 33.01 -13.04 6.63
CA ILE A 96 33.51 -12.71 5.29
C ILE A 96 34.72 -11.78 5.38
N ARG A 97 34.65 -10.73 6.22
CA ARG A 97 35.78 -9.81 6.40
C ARG A 97 37.01 -10.49 7.00
N ALA A 98 36.82 -11.41 7.95
CA ALA A 98 37.92 -12.14 8.56
C ALA A 98 38.59 -13.10 7.56
N GLU A 99 37.79 -13.78 6.73
CA GLU A 99 38.29 -14.66 5.67
C GLU A 99 39.04 -13.89 4.59
N GLN A 100 38.52 -12.73 4.18
CA GLN A 100 39.20 -11.82 3.25
C GLN A 100 40.56 -11.40 3.81
N LYS A 101 40.59 -10.90 5.05
CA LYS A 101 41.84 -10.50 5.68
C LYS A 101 42.84 -11.65 5.77
N ALA A 102 42.40 -12.84 6.19
CA ALA A 102 43.30 -14.01 6.25
C ALA A 102 43.84 -14.42 4.87
N THR A 103 43.04 -14.22 3.81
CA THR A 103 43.46 -14.47 2.44
C THR A 103 44.48 -13.43 1.99
N ASP A 104 44.23 -12.14 2.26
CA ASP A 104 45.13 -11.04 1.94
C ASP A 104 46.48 -11.22 2.66
N ASP A 105 46.47 -11.50 3.97
CA ASP A 105 47.66 -11.77 4.79
C ASP A 105 48.46 -12.98 4.23
N SER A 106 47.77 -14.01 3.75
CA SER A 106 48.38 -15.19 3.13
C SER A 106 49.04 -14.87 1.79
N ILE A 107 48.38 -14.06 0.96
CA ILE A 107 48.91 -13.62 -0.34
C ILE A 107 50.12 -12.72 -0.13
N GLU A 108 50.04 -11.78 0.81
CA GLU A 108 51.15 -10.88 1.16
C GLU A 108 52.38 -11.69 1.57
N LYS A 109 52.22 -12.66 2.47
CA LYS A 109 53.31 -13.57 2.85
C LYS A 109 53.87 -14.37 1.67
N GLN A 110 53.03 -14.79 0.73
CA GLN A 110 53.52 -15.46 -0.49
C GLN A 110 54.32 -14.52 -1.38
N ILE A 111 53.90 -13.26 -1.52
CA ILE A 111 54.63 -12.24 -2.25
C ILE A 111 55.98 -11.95 -1.59
N GLU A 112 56.05 -11.87 -0.26
CA GLU A 112 57.31 -11.72 0.48
C GLU A 112 58.25 -12.90 0.20
N MET A 113 57.75 -14.14 0.29
CA MET A 113 58.55 -15.35 0.00
C MET A 113 59.09 -15.39 -1.43
N ILE A 114 58.32 -14.91 -2.42
CA ILE A 114 58.72 -14.88 -3.83
C ILE A 114 59.70 -13.73 -4.10
N SER A 115 59.43 -12.55 -3.54
CA SER A 115 60.19 -11.33 -3.84
C SER A 115 61.50 -11.23 -3.06
N GLY A 116 61.65 -11.97 -1.95
CA GLY A 116 62.83 -11.93 -1.10
C GLY A 116 62.96 -10.62 -0.31
N PHE A 117 61.94 -9.76 -0.32
CA PHE A 117 61.84 -8.57 0.52
C PHE A 117 60.91 -8.84 1.70
N THR A 118 61.37 -8.50 2.89
CA THR A 118 60.53 -8.43 4.10
C THR A 118 60.01 -7.01 4.23
N PHE A 119 58.69 -6.83 4.35
CA PHE A 119 58.09 -5.54 4.67
C PHE A 119 58.07 -5.25 6.18
#